data_AF-A0A7C5GKP4-F1
#
_entry.id   AF-A0A7C5GKP4-F1
#
_cell.length_a   1.000
_cell.length_b   1.000
_cell.length_c   1.000
_cell.angle_alpha   90.00
_cell.angle_beta   90.00
_cell.angle_gamma   90.00
#
_symmetry.space_group_name_H-M   'P 1'
#
loop_
_entity.id
_entity.type
_entity.pdbx_description
1 polymer ?
#
loop_
_entity_poly.entity_id
_entity_poly.type
_entity_poly.pdbx_seq_one_letter_code
_entity_poly.pdbx_strand_id
1 'polypeptide(L)'
;MLKLITQKAILQKLTTIYNRAEHIKAYLTNKPFGVTIKFKRLSQKDIEQNFLEVRKWIEELNQSSFDIEFVDINYTSIGKQSMPKVLEINQERFLKQLSKTKIFQQHKNLIEQTIIQFPKLRELLISKPNLIILYDTIWIEILKVCE
;
A
#
# COMPACT_ATOMS: atom_id res chain seq x y z
N MET A 1 -10.29 -17.72 -16.67
CA MET A 1 -9.64 -17.73 -15.35
C MET A 1 -9.94 -16.40 -14.67
N LEU A 2 -10.52 -16.44 -13.48
CA LEU A 2 -10.87 -15.23 -12.74
C LEU A 2 -9.59 -14.51 -12.28
N LYS A 3 -9.52 -13.19 -12.46
CA LYS A 3 -8.41 -12.39 -11.90
C LYS A 3 -8.75 -11.99 -10.47
N LEU A 4 -8.47 -12.89 -9.53
CA LEU A 4 -8.70 -12.67 -8.10
C LEU A 4 -7.48 -11.96 -7.48
N ILE A 5 -7.74 -11.05 -6.53
CA ILE A 5 -6.69 -10.34 -5.80
C ILE A 5 -6.23 -11.23 -4.65
N THR A 6 -5.06 -11.86 -4.79
CA THR A 6 -4.45 -12.72 -3.75
C THR A 6 -3.68 -11.90 -2.73
N GLN A 7 -3.27 -12.54 -1.62
CA GLN A 7 -2.42 -11.89 -0.60
C GLN A 7 -1.10 -11.39 -1.22
N LYS A 8 -0.50 -12.20 -2.10
CA LYS A 8 0.71 -11.83 -2.84
C LYS A 8 0.49 -10.61 -3.73
N ALA A 9 -0.65 -10.52 -4.42
CA ALA A 9 -0.98 -9.38 -5.26
C ALA A 9 -1.16 -8.09 -4.44
N ILE A 10 -1.76 -8.20 -3.24
CA ILE A 10 -1.86 -7.08 -2.29
C ILE A 10 -0.46 -6.58 -1.93
N LEU A 11 0.43 -7.47 -1.46
CA LEU A 11 1.80 -7.11 -1.08
C LEU A 11 2.57 -6.46 -2.25
N GLN A 12 2.48 -7.02 -3.46
CA GLN A 12 3.12 -6.43 -4.64
C GLN A 12 2.62 -5.01 -4.93
N LYS A 13 1.30 -4.78 -4.78
CA LYS A 13 0.73 -3.44 -4.93
C LYS A 13 1.24 -2.48 -3.86
N LEU A 14 1.30 -2.90 -2.60
CA LEU A 14 1.85 -2.09 -1.50
C LEU A 14 3.32 -1.74 -1.74
N THR A 15 4.14 -2.71 -2.15
CA THR A 15 5.56 -2.49 -2.50
C THR A 15 5.70 -1.50 -3.66
N THR A 16 4.83 -1.58 -4.66
CA THR A 16 4.84 -0.63 -5.79
C THR A 16 4.55 0.80 -5.32
N ILE A 17 3.55 0.97 -4.45
CA ILE A 17 3.20 2.27 -3.84
C ILE A 17 4.36 2.78 -2.97
N TYR A 18 5.02 1.89 -2.23
CA TYR A 18 6.22 2.22 -1.44
C TYR A 18 7.35 2.75 -2.31
N ASN A 19 7.68 2.05 -3.39
CA ASN A 19 8.76 2.43 -4.32
C ASN A 19 8.49 3.75 -5.05
N ARG A 20 7.22 4.10 -5.26
CA ARG A 20 6.80 5.42 -5.76
C ARG A 20 6.88 6.52 -4.71
N ALA A 21 7.23 6.18 -3.47
CA ALA A 21 7.37 7.09 -2.34
C ALA A 21 6.12 7.93 -2.05
N GLU A 22 4.93 7.38 -2.32
CA GLU A 22 3.66 8.09 -2.11
C GLU A 22 3.44 8.46 -0.63
N HIS A 23 3.90 7.60 0.28
CA HIS A 23 3.90 7.83 1.72
C HIS A 23 4.83 8.99 2.15
N ILE A 24 6.00 9.13 1.52
CA ILE A 24 6.92 10.26 1.74
C ILE A 24 6.30 11.56 1.21
N LYS A 25 5.67 11.51 0.04
CA LYS A 25 4.97 12.67 -0.54
C LYS A 25 3.86 13.17 0.39
N ALA A 26 3.06 12.26 0.91
CA ALA A 26 1.99 12.59 1.85
C ALA A 26 2.56 13.27 3.11
N TYR A 27 3.65 12.75 3.67
CA TYR A 27 4.36 13.38 4.79
C TYR A 27 4.87 14.79 4.45
N LEU A 28 5.56 14.99 3.33
CA LEU A 28 6.08 16.30 2.89
C LEU A 28 4.98 17.36 2.66
N THR A 29 3.80 16.91 2.24
CA THR A 29 2.64 17.77 1.96
C THR A 29 1.69 17.89 3.14
N ASN A 30 2.01 17.28 4.29
CA ASN A 30 1.17 17.19 5.48
C ASN A 30 -0.26 16.68 5.18
N LYS A 31 -0.37 15.71 4.27
CA LYS A 31 -1.63 15.06 3.89
C LYS A 31 -1.70 13.66 4.51
N PRO A 32 -2.91 13.18 4.87
CA PRO A 32 -3.06 11.82 5.33
C PRO A 32 -2.70 10.83 4.21
N PHE A 33 -1.97 9.78 4.57
CA PHE A 33 -1.68 8.66 3.67
C PHE A 33 -2.56 7.45 4.00
N GLY A 34 -3.18 6.89 2.97
CA GLY A 34 -3.94 5.65 3.05
C GLY A 34 -3.99 4.96 1.70
N VAL A 35 -4.13 3.64 1.72
CA VAL A 35 -4.26 2.81 0.53
C VAL A 35 -5.60 2.09 0.59
N THR A 36 -6.37 2.21 -0.48
CA THR A 36 -7.63 1.50 -0.66
C THR A 36 -7.49 0.49 -1.80
N ILE A 37 -7.81 -0.78 -1.51
CA ILE A 37 -7.88 -1.85 -2.51
C ILE A 37 -9.32 -2.34 -2.57
N LYS A 38 -10.00 -2.05 -3.67
CA LYS A 38 -11.35 -2.55 -3.94
C LYS A 38 -11.26 -3.92 -4.59
N PHE A 39 -12.03 -4.88 -4.07
CA PHE A 39 -12.15 -6.20 -4.66
C PHE A 39 -13.29 -6.19 -5.68
N LYS A 40 -13.11 -6.92 -6.79
CA LYS A 40 -14.14 -7.03 -7.82
C LYS A 40 -15.31 -7.84 -7.26
N ARG A 41 -16.52 -7.29 -7.34
CA ARG A 41 -17.74 -8.07 -7.09
C ARG A 41 -17.87 -9.16 -8.16
N LEU A 42 -17.90 -10.41 -7.74
CA LEU A 42 -18.13 -11.56 -8.62
C LEU A 42 -19.62 -11.72 -8.91
N SER A 43 -19.96 -12.19 -10.11
CA SER A 43 -21.34 -12.58 -10.43
C SER A 43 -21.62 -14.00 -9.92
N GLN A 44 -22.90 -14.37 -9.82
CA GLN A 44 -23.31 -15.73 -9.46
C GLN A 44 -22.69 -16.78 -10.39
N LYS A 45 -22.71 -16.50 -11.71
CA LYS A 45 -22.12 -17.37 -12.74
C LYS A 45 -20.61 -17.54 -12.57
N ASP A 46 -19.89 -16.46 -12.22
CA ASP A 46 -18.45 -16.53 -11.95
C ASP A 46 -18.14 -17.46 -10.78
N ILE A 47 -18.94 -17.39 -9.72
CA ILE A 47 -18.78 -18.21 -8.51
C ILE A 47 -19.11 -19.67 -8.81
N GLU A 48 -20.24 -19.95 -9.49
CA GLU A 48 -20.64 -21.31 -9.86
C GLU A 48 -19.59 -22.00 -10.74
N GLN A 49 -19.05 -21.29 -11.74
CA GLN A 49 -18.05 -21.84 -12.66
C GLN A 49 -16.68 -22.06 -12.02
N ASN A 50 -16.35 -21.37 -10.93
CA ASN A 50 -15.02 -21.38 -10.31
C ASN A 50 -15.10 -21.58 -8.79
N PHE A 51 -16.09 -22.34 -8.30
CA PHE A 51 -16.46 -22.39 -6.88
C PHE A 51 -15.29 -22.71 -5.94
N LEU A 52 -14.51 -23.75 -6.27
CA LEU A 52 -13.36 -24.16 -5.46
C LEU A 52 -12.26 -23.08 -5.42
N GLU A 53 -12.01 -22.41 -6.55
CA GLU A 53 -11.04 -21.31 -6.65
C GLU A 53 -11.48 -20.12 -5.80
N VAL A 54 -12.75 -19.74 -5.89
CA VAL A 54 -13.33 -18.62 -5.11
C VAL A 54 -13.32 -18.93 -3.62
N ARG A 55 -13.68 -20.16 -3.21
CA ARG A 55 -13.65 -20.56 -1.79
C ARG A 55 -12.24 -20.50 -1.23
N LYS A 56 -11.26 -21.07 -1.95
CA LYS A 56 -9.86 -21.05 -1.53
C LYS A 56 -9.32 -19.63 -1.44
N TRP A 57 -9.68 -18.78 -2.39
CA TRP A 57 -9.31 -17.37 -2.38
C TRP A 57 -9.87 -16.61 -1.17
N ILE A 58 -11.16 -16.82 -0.83
CA ILE A 58 -11.78 -16.22 0.37
C ILE A 58 -11.07 -16.72 1.64
N GLU A 59 -10.78 -18.02 1.73
CA GLU A 59 -10.06 -18.61 2.85
C GLU A 59 -8.65 -18.02 3.01
N GLU A 60 -7.89 -17.87 1.91
CA GLU A 60 -6.57 -17.22 1.90
C GLU A 60 -6.65 -15.79 2.43
N LEU A 61 -7.66 -15.02 2.00
CA LEU A 61 -7.85 -13.64 2.45
C LEU A 61 -8.22 -13.57 3.94
N ASN A 62 -9.08 -14.46 4.43
CA ASN A 62 -9.46 -14.53 5.85
C ASN A 62 -8.31 -14.92 6.78
N GLN A 63 -7.38 -15.76 6.31
CA GLN A 63 -6.20 -16.16 7.06
C GLN A 63 -5.07 -15.13 7.00
N SER A 64 -5.20 -14.10 6.17
CA SER A 64 -4.17 -13.08 6.00
C SER A 64 -4.14 -12.10 7.18
N SER A 65 -3.02 -11.39 7.33
CA SER A 65 -2.89 -10.29 8.32
C SER A 65 -3.59 -9.00 7.89
N PHE A 66 -4.32 -9.02 6.76
CA PHE A 66 -5.02 -7.86 6.24
C PHE A 66 -6.43 -7.79 6.80
N ASP A 67 -6.79 -6.60 7.26
CA ASP A 67 -8.13 -6.28 7.76
C ASP A 67 -9.04 -5.96 6.57
N ILE A 68 -9.64 -6.99 5.98
CA ILE A 68 -10.46 -6.90 4.78
C ILE A 68 -11.92 -6.81 5.20
N GLU A 69 -12.64 -5.80 4.69
CA GLU A 69 -14.08 -5.71 4.84
C GLU A 69 -14.75 -6.74 3.92
N PHE A 70 -15.57 -7.61 4.52
CA PHE A 70 -16.42 -8.54 3.80
C PHE A 70 -17.88 -8.06 3.83
N VAL A 71 -18.60 -8.32 2.73
CA VAL A 71 -20.02 -8.03 2.60
C VAL A 71 -20.78 -9.29 2.23
N ASP A 72 -21.92 -9.48 2.86
CA ASP A 72 -22.83 -10.55 2.54
C ASP A 72 -23.65 -10.22 1.29
N ILE A 73 -23.62 -11.12 0.32
CA ILE A 73 -24.39 -11.01 -0.93
C ILE A 73 -25.29 -12.24 -1.04
N ASN A 74 -26.59 -12.02 -1.19
CA ASN A 74 -27.54 -13.11 -1.44
C ASN A 74 -27.65 -13.38 -2.94
N TYR A 75 -27.26 -14.58 -3.36
CA TYR A 75 -27.40 -15.08 -4.72
C TYR A 75 -28.56 -16.06 -4.79
N THR A 76 -29.25 -16.12 -5.93
CA THR A 76 -30.51 -16.86 -6.04
C THR A 76 -30.32 -18.38 -5.97
N SER A 77 -29.23 -18.92 -6.52
CA SER A 77 -28.97 -20.37 -6.56
C SER A 77 -28.07 -20.88 -5.44
N ILE A 78 -27.07 -20.07 -5.04
CA ILE A 78 -26.03 -20.46 -4.07
C ILE A 78 -26.21 -19.78 -2.71
N GLY A 79 -27.32 -19.05 -2.54
CA GLY A 79 -27.69 -18.38 -1.30
C GLY A 79 -26.73 -17.27 -0.88
N LYS A 80 -26.67 -17.04 0.42
CA LYS A 80 -25.86 -15.99 1.04
C LYS A 80 -24.38 -16.34 1.03
N GLN A 81 -23.57 -15.46 0.45
CA GLN A 81 -22.11 -15.59 0.36
C GLN A 81 -21.42 -14.35 0.92
N SER A 82 -20.45 -14.54 1.81
CA SER A 82 -19.60 -13.46 2.33
C SER A 82 -18.43 -13.23 1.39
N MET A 83 -18.35 -12.03 0.81
CA MET A 83 -17.42 -11.68 -0.26
C MET A 83 -16.53 -10.50 0.14
N PRO A 84 -15.23 -10.53 -0.16
CA PRO A 84 -14.34 -9.41 0.14
C PRO A 84 -14.76 -8.20 -0.70
N LYS A 85 -14.79 -7.04 -0.07
CA LYS A 85 -15.28 -5.80 -0.67
C LYS A 85 -14.17 -4.76 -0.78
N VAL A 86 -13.52 -4.44 0.32
CA VAL A 86 -12.49 -3.41 0.36
C VAL A 86 -11.46 -3.71 1.46
N LEU A 87 -10.21 -3.34 1.19
CA LEU A 87 -9.13 -3.31 2.16
C LEU A 87 -8.65 -1.86 2.27
N GLU A 88 -8.75 -1.29 3.46
CA GLU A 88 -8.27 0.04 3.78
C GLU A 88 -7.08 -0.05 4.73
N ILE A 89 -5.98 0.58 4.34
CA ILE A 89 -4.72 0.52 5.09
C ILE A 89 -4.22 1.95 5.31
N ASN A 90 -4.14 2.35 6.58
CA ASN A 90 -3.51 3.61 6.97
C ASN A 90 -1.97 3.51 6.88
N GLN A 91 -1.28 4.63 7.02
CA GLN A 91 0.19 4.67 6.92
C GLN A 91 0.91 3.72 7.88
N GLU A 92 0.47 3.63 9.14
CA GLU A 92 1.11 2.78 10.14
C GLU A 92 1.03 1.30 9.75
N ARG A 93 -0.17 0.82 9.43
CA ARG A 93 -0.38 -0.56 8.97
C ARG A 93 0.36 -0.81 7.66
N PHE A 94 0.38 0.15 6.73
CA PHE A 94 1.11 0.04 5.47
C PHE A 94 2.61 -0.20 5.69
N LEU A 95 3.24 0.62 6.52
CA LEU A 95 4.66 0.49 6.83
C LEU A 95 4.96 -0.79 7.62
N LYS A 96 4.07 -1.18 8.54
CA LYS A 96 4.20 -2.44 9.30
C LYS A 96 4.15 -3.66 8.39
N GLN A 97 3.20 -3.71 7.44
CA GLN A 97 3.05 -4.81 6.48
C GLN A 97 4.27 -4.99 5.56
N LEU A 98 5.00 -3.91 5.28
CA LEU A 98 6.22 -3.94 4.48
C LEU A 98 7.51 -4.07 5.32
N SER A 99 7.40 -4.13 6.65
CA SER A 99 8.54 -4.05 7.57
C SER A 99 9.40 -2.80 7.36
N LYS A 100 8.78 -1.66 7.05
CA LYS A 100 9.43 -0.38 6.73
C LYS A 100 9.25 0.72 7.78
N THR A 101 8.73 0.41 8.96
CA THR A 101 8.50 1.42 10.02
C THR A 101 9.79 2.13 10.44
N LYS A 102 10.87 1.39 10.70
CA LYS A 102 12.15 1.97 11.15
C LYS A 102 12.81 2.83 10.09
N ILE A 103 12.88 2.31 8.85
CA ILE A 103 13.51 3.04 7.74
C ILE A 103 12.73 4.30 7.36
N PHE A 104 11.39 4.28 7.46
CA PHE A 104 10.60 5.49 7.25
C PHE A 104 10.91 6.57 8.29
N GLN A 105 11.16 6.20 9.56
CA GLN A 105 11.59 7.18 10.55
C GLN A 105 12.95 7.79 10.22
N GLN A 106 13.89 7.00 9.68
CA GLN A 106 15.17 7.52 9.18
C GLN A 106 14.96 8.48 8.00
N HIS A 107 14.07 8.14 7.06
CA HIS A 107 13.72 9.04 5.95
C HIS A 107 13.15 10.37 6.44
N LYS A 108 12.28 10.37 7.46
CA LYS A 108 11.77 11.62 8.04
C LYS A 108 12.89 12.50 8.58
N ASN A 109 13.81 11.92 9.35
CA ASN A 109 14.94 12.66 9.90
C ASN A 109 15.81 13.24 8.77
N LEU A 110 16.10 12.47 7.72
CA LEU A 110 16.84 12.95 6.55
C LEU A 110 16.12 14.11 5.85
N ILE A 111 14.82 13.99 5.65
CA ILE A 111 13.99 15.04 5.03
C ILE A 111 14.02 16.32 5.86
N GLU A 112 13.82 16.21 7.17
CA GLU A 112 13.82 17.36 8.09
C GLU A 112 15.18 18.08 8.06
N GLN A 113 16.29 17.33 8.19
CA GLN A 113 17.65 17.87 8.07
C GLN A 113 17.86 18.58 6.73
N THR A 114 17.43 17.95 5.62
CA THR A 114 17.57 18.49 4.28
C THR A 114 16.83 19.81 4.11
N ILE A 115 15.59 19.90 4.59
CA ILE A 115 14.76 21.09 4.44
C ILE A 115 15.27 22.22 5.34
N ILE A 116 15.80 21.90 6.52
CA ILE A 116 16.42 22.89 7.41
C ILE A 116 17.67 23.50 6.76
N GLN A 117 18.56 22.66 6.22
CA GLN A 117 19.81 23.13 5.63
C GLN A 117 19.61 23.76 4.24
N PHE A 118 18.74 23.17 3.41
CA PHE A 118 18.48 23.60 2.05
C PHE A 118 16.96 23.73 1.78
N PRO A 119 16.31 24.79 2.27
CA PRO A 119 14.85 24.95 2.17
C PRO A 119 14.31 24.88 0.73
N LYS A 120 15.09 25.33 -0.25
CA LYS A 120 14.74 25.30 -1.68
C LYS A 120 14.54 23.88 -2.23
N LEU A 121 15.12 22.85 -1.59
CA LEU A 121 14.96 21.45 -2.01
C LEU A 121 13.59 20.88 -1.67
N ARG A 122 12.79 21.55 -0.83
CA ARG A 122 11.45 21.07 -0.46
C ARG A 122 10.57 20.78 -1.68
N GLU A 123 10.51 21.69 -2.64
CA GLU A 123 9.70 21.52 -3.85
C GLU A 123 10.21 20.36 -4.72
N LEU A 124 11.54 20.18 -4.79
CA LEU A 124 12.15 19.03 -5.46
C LEU A 124 11.71 17.72 -4.80
N LEU A 125 11.78 17.63 -3.46
CA LEU A 125 11.39 16.43 -2.72
C LEU A 125 9.88 16.14 -2.83
N ILE A 126 9.03 17.15 -2.92
CA ILE A 126 7.60 16.97 -3.17
C ILE A 126 7.36 16.42 -4.59
N SER A 127 8.11 16.92 -5.58
CA SER A 127 8.00 16.49 -6.98
C SER A 127 8.61 15.11 -7.23
N LYS A 128 9.69 14.75 -6.52
CA LYS A 128 10.46 13.51 -6.65
C LYS A 128 10.78 12.89 -5.28
N PRO A 129 9.75 12.44 -4.53
CA PRO A 129 9.91 11.91 -3.17
C PRO A 129 10.72 10.60 -3.12
N ASN A 130 10.80 9.89 -4.25
CA ASN A 130 11.54 8.65 -4.38
C ASN A 130 13.06 8.83 -4.28
N LEU A 131 13.58 10.05 -4.46
CA LEU A 131 15.01 10.33 -4.29
C LEU A 131 15.51 9.97 -2.89
N ILE A 132 14.68 10.21 -1.86
CA ILE A 132 15.02 9.86 -0.48
C ILE A 132 15.22 8.36 -0.31
N ILE A 133 14.40 7.53 -0.97
CA ILE A 133 14.51 6.07 -0.90
C ILE A 133 15.71 5.58 -1.72
N LEU A 134 15.96 6.18 -2.88
CA LEU A 134 17.02 5.75 -3.79
C LEU A 134 18.43 6.04 -3.25
N TYR A 135 18.56 7.11 -2.48
CA TYR A 135 19.84 7.64 -2.06
C TYR A 135 19.99 7.72 -0.54
N ASP A 136 19.13 7.05 0.24
CA ASP A 136 19.11 7.10 1.70
C ASP A 136 20.50 6.89 2.35
N THR A 137 21.27 5.96 1.82
CA THR A 137 22.61 5.59 2.32
C THR A 137 23.69 6.64 2.04
N ILE A 138 23.55 7.44 0.98
CA ILE A 138 24.53 8.43 0.55
C ILE A 138 24.00 9.87 0.58
N TRP A 139 22.77 10.06 1.07
CA TRP A 139 22.04 11.33 0.98
C TRP A 139 22.82 12.49 1.58
N ILE A 140 23.38 12.27 2.77
CA ILE A 140 24.17 13.26 3.49
C ILE A 140 25.45 13.63 2.71
N GLU A 141 26.08 12.68 2.03
CA GLU A 141 27.26 12.97 1.20
C GLU A 141 26.90 13.80 -0.04
N ILE A 142 25.76 13.51 -0.66
CA ILE A 142 25.25 14.32 -1.79
C ILE A 142 25.05 15.77 -1.35
N LEU A 143 24.46 15.99 -0.19
CA LEU A 143 24.18 17.34 0.32
C LEU A 143 25.46 18.15 0.60
N LYS A 144 26.54 17.51 1.05
CA LYS A 144 27.83 18.18 1.31
C LYS A 144 28.46 18.81 0.06
N VAL A 145 28.18 18.27 -1.12
CA VAL A 145 28.70 18.82 -2.39
C VAL A 145 27.95 20.09 -2.81
N CYS A 146 26.78 20.36 -2.21
CA CYS A 146 25.98 21.55 -2.46
C CYS A 146 26.23 22.69 -1.47
N GLU A 147 27.09 22.47 -0.46
CA GLU A 147 27.65 23.53 0.39
C GLU A 147 28.70 24.34 -0.38
#